data_AF-A0A7C4AHK5-F1
#
_entry.id   AF-A0A7C4AHK5-F1
#
_cell.length_a   1.000
_cell.length_b   1.000
_cell.length_c   1.000
_cell.angle_alpha   90.00
_cell.angle_beta   90.00
_cell.angle_gamma   90.00
#
_symmetry.space_group_name_H-M   'P 1'
#
loop_
_entity.id
_entity.type
_entity.pdbx_description
1 polymer ?
#
loop_
_entity_poly.entity_id
_entity_poly.type
_entity_poly.pdbx_seq_one_letter_code
_entity_poly.pdbx_strand_id
1 'polypeptide(L)'
;MPKLLALLLAAGVLAASLTALSQAAVSSEDMEERAGLLYKSGDSTPYTGAVRDLHQSGKPRLEAHYQAGKLTSSRIWYENGQLAEEVSVSQDTWTIRRFSENGRLEDEIVARFQGGRKVSEQSRMWHDNGKLRSEAGFQAGKLHGPLREYDPNGVLVRDEVYEQGKLVKKNK
;
A
#
# COMPACT_ATOMS: atom_id res chain seq x y z
N MET A 1 -64.41 -31.03 -10.13
CA MET A 1 -63.96 -30.26 -11.31
C MET A 1 -63.77 -28.81 -10.86
N PRO A 2 -62.69 -28.08 -11.20
CA PRO A 2 -61.31 -28.44 -11.63
C PRO A 2 -60.29 -28.14 -10.48
N LYS A 3 -58.97 -28.35 -10.48
CA LYS A 3 -57.89 -29.02 -11.28
C LYS A 3 -56.69 -29.07 -10.29
N LEU A 4 -56.18 -30.24 -9.91
CA LEU A 4 -55.00 -30.95 -10.45
C LEU A 4 -53.62 -30.23 -10.38
N LEU A 5 -52.68 -30.92 -9.70
CA LEU A 5 -51.24 -31.13 -10.00
C LEU A 5 -50.29 -29.90 -9.91
N ALA A 6 -49.03 -29.96 -9.49
CA ALA A 6 -48.02 -31.00 -9.25
C ALA A 6 -46.92 -30.37 -8.33
N LEU A 7 -46.39 -31.03 -7.29
CA LEU A 7 -45.28 -32.00 -7.29
C LEU A 7 -43.85 -31.38 -7.27
N LEU A 8 -43.06 -31.86 -6.30
CA LEU A 8 -41.58 -31.99 -6.24
C LEU A 8 -40.68 -30.84 -5.73
N LEU A 9 -40.16 -31.10 -4.52
CA LEU A 9 -38.74 -31.13 -4.12
C LEU A 9 -37.73 -30.26 -4.89
N ALA A 10 -37.02 -29.40 -4.15
CA ALA A 10 -35.59 -29.60 -3.90
C ALA A 10 -35.11 -28.72 -2.74
N ALA A 11 -34.46 -29.35 -1.78
CA ALA A 11 -33.67 -28.69 -0.75
C ALA A 11 -32.54 -27.89 -1.41
N GLY A 12 -32.38 -26.63 -1.00
CA GLY A 12 -31.30 -25.77 -1.42
C GLY A 12 -30.83 -24.92 -0.26
N VAL A 13 -30.25 -25.56 0.76
CA VAL A 13 -29.43 -24.85 1.75
C VAL A 13 -28.19 -24.37 1.02
N LEU A 14 -28.18 -23.12 0.58
CA LEU A 14 -26.93 -22.45 0.17
C LEU A 14 -26.23 -21.95 1.44
N ALA A 15 -25.66 -22.91 2.18
CA ALA A 15 -24.55 -22.64 3.07
C ALA A 15 -23.29 -22.48 2.21
N ALA A 16 -23.07 -21.29 1.67
CA ALA A 16 -21.72 -20.89 1.27
C ALA A 16 -20.94 -20.60 2.54
N SER A 17 -20.45 -21.67 3.17
CA SER A 17 -19.46 -21.59 4.24
C SER A 17 -18.20 -20.96 3.64
N LEU A 18 -17.96 -19.68 3.90
CA LEU A 18 -16.60 -19.15 3.83
C LEU A 18 -15.85 -19.70 5.05
N THR A 19 -15.45 -20.97 4.98
CA THR A 19 -14.21 -21.36 5.64
C THR A 19 -13.09 -20.75 4.84
N ALA A 20 -12.83 -19.46 5.07
CA ALA A 20 -11.47 -18.97 4.94
C ALA A 20 -10.68 -19.72 6.03
N LEU A 21 -10.24 -20.94 5.71
CA LEU A 21 -9.09 -21.52 6.37
C LEU A 21 -8.04 -20.42 6.29
N SER A 22 -7.73 -19.79 7.43
CA SER A 22 -6.56 -18.94 7.50
C SER A 22 -5.40 -19.89 7.23
N GLN A 23 -4.98 -19.96 5.97
CA GLN A 23 -3.76 -20.63 5.61
C GLN A 23 -2.70 -20.00 6.52
N ALA A 24 -2.03 -20.84 7.33
CA ALA A 24 -1.04 -20.35 8.26
C ALA A 24 -0.10 -19.41 7.49
N ALA A 25 0.05 -18.19 8.00
CA ALA A 25 0.87 -17.18 7.35
C ALA A 25 2.28 -17.75 7.16
N VAL A 26 2.87 -17.58 5.99
CA VAL A 26 4.22 -18.07 5.72
C VAL A 26 5.23 -17.01 6.13
N SER A 27 6.37 -17.43 6.70
CA SER A 27 7.47 -16.52 7.02
C SER A 27 8.09 -15.94 5.75
N SER A 28 8.60 -14.71 5.81
CA SER A 28 9.36 -14.15 4.68
C SER A 28 10.65 -14.92 4.39
N GLU A 29 11.19 -15.63 5.38
CA GLU A 29 12.38 -16.48 5.24
C GLU A 29 12.15 -17.67 4.30
N ASP A 30 10.91 -18.13 4.16
CA ASP A 30 10.55 -19.22 3.25
C ASP A 30 10.30 -18.71 1.82
N MET A 31 10.36 -17.40 1.57
CA MET A 31 10.02 -16.80 0.28
C MET A 31 11.27 -16.54 -0.56
N GLU A 32 11.12 -16.64 -1.88
CA GLU A 32 12.14 -16.30 -2.87
C GLU A 32 11.56 -15.35 -3.93
N GLU A 33 12.29 -14.29 -4.27
CA GLU A 33 11.93 -13.41 -5.38
C GLU A 33 12.64 -13.87 -6.66
N ARG A 34 11.86 -14.08 -7.73
CA ARG A 34 12.37 -14.49 -9.04
C ARG A 34 11.73 -13.61 -10.11
N ALA A 35 12.55 -12.87 -10.84
CA ALA A 35 12.11 -11.96 -11.91
C ALA A 35 10.98 -10.99 -11.49
N GLY A 36 11.03 -10.45 -10.26
CA GLY A 36 10.05 -9.49 -9.74
C GLY A 36 8.74 -10.11 -9.25
N LEU A 37 8.66 -11.43 -9.16
CA LEU A 37 7.52 -12.16 -8.59
C LEU A 37 7.98 -12.94 -7.36
N LEU A 38 7.16 -12.90 -6.31
CA LEU A 38 7.36 -13.68 -5.09
C LEU A 38 6.90 -15.13 -5.28
N TYR A 39 7.66 -16.05 -4.73
CA TYR A 39 7.33 -17.47 -4.65
C TYR A 39 7.66 -17.99 -3.26
N LYS A 40 7.01 -19.08 -2.85
CA LYS A 40 7.51 -19.90 -1.74
C LYS A 40 8.67 -20.75 -2.25
N SER A 41 9.73 -20.88 -1.46
CA SER A 41 10.94 -21.59 -1.82
C SER A 41 10.63 -23.02 -2.29
N GLY A 42 11.07 -23.34 -3.50
CA GLY A 42 10.86 -24.65 -4.12
C GLY A 42 9.54 -24.80 -4.88
N ASP A 43 8.60 -23.87 -4.73
CA ASP A 43 7.40 -23.83 -5.58
C ASP A 43 7.77 -23.30 -6.97
N SER A 44 6.93 -23.59 -7.96
CA SER A 44 7.07 -23.08 -9.34
C SER A 44 6.01 -22.05 -9.72
N THR A 45 4.96 -21.91 -8.90
CA THR A 45 3.84 -20.99 -9.14
C THR A 45 3.97 -19.73 -8.30
N PRO A 46 3.77 -18.52 -8.87
CA PRO A 46 3.85 -17.27 -8.11
C PRO A 46 2.92 -17.27 -6.88
N TYR A 47 3.44 -16.84 -5.74
CA TYR A 47 2.78 -16.94 -4.45
C TYR A 47 1.51 -16.07 -4.39
N THR A 48 0.45 -16.60 -3.78
CA THR A 48 -0.77 -15.85 -3.45
C THR A 48 -1.13 -16.14 -2.01
N GLY A 49 -1.24 -15.10 -1.20
CA GLY A 49 -1.48 -15.24 0.24
C GLY A 49 -0.78 -14.17 1.06
N ALA A 50 -0.78 -14.37 2.38
CA ALA A 50 -0.18 -13.47 3.35
C ALA A 50 1.16 -14.02 3.86
N VAL A 51 2.18 -13.16 3.82
CA VAL A 51 3.48 -13.36 4.46
C VAL A 51 3.50 -12.58 5.77
N ARG A 52 3.94 -13.19 6.87
CA ARG A 52 4.00 -12.54 8.18
C ARG A 52 5.31 -12.85 8.90
N ASP A 53 5.88 -11.82 9.50
CA ASP A 53 7.03 -11.95 10.39
C ASP A 53 6.74 -11.32 11.75
N LEU A 54 7.41 -11.83 12.78
CA LEU A 54 7.36 -11.30 14.13
C LEU A 54 8.66 -10.58 14.48
N HIS A 55 8.57 -9.68 15.45
CA HIS A 55 9.71 -9.16 16.18
C HIS A 55 10.29 -10.24 17.11
N GLN A 56 11.48 -10.00 17.66
CA GLN A 56 12.09 -10.91 18.65
C GLN A 56 11.20 -11.10 19.89
N SER A 57 10.37 -10.11 20.24
CA SER A 57 9.40 -10.20 21.32
C SER A 57 8.18 -11.08 21.01
N GLY A 58 8.02 -11.52 19.76
CA GLY A 58 6.82 -12.22 19.28
C GLY A 58 5.67 -11.32 18.84
N LYS A 59 5.82 -9.99 18.89
CA LYS A 59 4.84 -9.04 18.34
C LYS A 59 4.87 -9.02 16.81
N PRO A 60 3.78 -8.65 16.11
CA PRO A 60 3.79 -8.49 14.66
C PRO A 60 4.85 -7.47 14.21
N ARG A 61 5.66 -7.83 13.21
CA ARG A 61 6.63 -6.94 12.57
C ARG A 61 6.23 -6.60 11.14
N LEU A 62 5.77 -7.60 10.40
CA LEU A 62 5.41 -7.48 8.99
C LEU A 62 4.15 -8.30 8.71
N GLU A 63 3.28 -7.75 7.88
CA GLU A 63 2.23 -8.48 7.18
C GLU A 63 2.17 -7.95 5.75
N ALA A 64 2.41 -8.81 4.77
CA ALA A 64 2.38 -8.47 3.35
C ALA A 64 1.47 -9.43 2.60
N HIS A 65 0.64 -8.90 1.71
CA HIS A 65 -0.31 -9.64 0.90
C HIS A 65 0.16 -9.66 -0.55
N TYR A 66 0.10 -10.83 -1.18
CA TYR A 66 0.52 -11.05 -2.55
C TYR A 66 -0.57 -11.71 -3.37
N GLN A 67 -0.67 -11.32 -4.64
CA GLN A 67 -1.52 -11.94 -5.65
C GLN A 67 -0.67 -12.26 -6.87
N ALA A 68 -0.58 -13.55 -7.24
CA ALA A 68 0.26 -14.04 -8.34
C ALA A 68 1.71 -13.49 -8.28
N GLY A 69 2.30 -13.52 -7.09
CA GLY A 69 3.67 -13.08 -6.80
C GLY A 69 3.85 -11.57 -6.70
N LYS A 70 2.83 -10.76 -6.95
CA LYS A 70 2.91 -9.29 -6.85
C LYS A 70 2.33 -8.79 -5.53
N LEU A 71 3.03 -7.85 -4.90
CA LEU A 71 2.56 -7.19 -3.68
C LEU A 71 1.25 -6.44 -3.94
N THR A 72 0.26 -6.64 -3.06
CA THR A 72 -1.00 -5.90 -3.06
C THR A 72 -1.10 -4.93 -1.88
N SER A 73 -0.57 -5.32 -0.73
CA SER A 73 -0.42 -4.44 0.42
C SER A 73 0.64 -4.94 1.39
N SER A 74 1.22 -4.04 2.17
CA SER A 74 2.00 -4.42 3.35
C SER A 74 1.77 -3.47 4.50
N ARG A 75 2.01 -3.98 5.71
CA ARG A 75 2.09 -3.21 6.94
C ARG A 75 3.33 -3.66 7.70
N ILE A 76 4.06 -2.68 8.20
CA ILE A 76 5.22 -2.87 9.06
C ILE A 76 4.93 -2.16 10.37
N TRP A 77 5.24 -2.80 11.48
CA TRP A 77 5.04 -2.25 12.83
C TRP A 77 6.36 -2.11 13.58
N TYR A 78 6.46 -1.08 14.40
CA TYR A 78 7.51 -0.94 15.41
C TYR A 78 7.35 -1.96 16.53
N GLU A 79 8.41 -2.17 17.31
CA GLU A 79 8.43 -3.06 18.49
C GLU A 79 7.39 -2.65 19.55
N ASN A 80 7.05 -1.36 19.60
CA ASN A 80 6.01 -0.82 20.49
C ASN A 80 4.58 -1.16 20.01
N GLY A 81 4.43 -1.80 18.85
CA GLY A 81 3.15 -2.21 18.26
C GLY A 81 2.47 -1.16 17.39
N GLN A 82 3.04 0.04 17.28
CA GLN A 82 2.52 1.08 16.40
C GLN A 82 2.92 0.82 14.95
N LEU A 83 2.07 1.25 14.01
CA LEU A 83 2.32 1.13 12.58
C LEU A 83 3.52 2.02 12.21
N ALA A 84 4.47 1.48 11.48
CA ALA A 84 5.66 2.18 10.97
C ALA A 84 5.51 2.53 9.49
N GLU A 85 5.01 1.59 8.69
CA GLU A 85 4.78 1.79 7.26
C GLU A 85 3.54 1.02 6.81
N GLU A 86 2.77 1.60 5.89
CA GLU A 86 1.73 0.92 5.13
C GLU A 86 1.93 1.16 3.64
N VAL A 87 1.91 0.08 2.86
CA VAL A 87 1.90 0.11 1.41
C VAL A 87 0.58 -0.46 0.92
N SER A 88 -0.03 0.18 -0.07
CA SER A 88 -1.19 -0.33 -0.79
C SER A 88 -1.00 -0.17 -2.30
N VAL A 89 -1.31 -1.21 -3.05
CA VAL A 89 -1.19 -1.26 -4.50
C VAL A 89 -2.59 -1.48 -5.08
N SER A 90 -3.09 -0.48 -5.80
CA SER A 90 -4.37 -0.55 -6.50
C SER A 90 -4.15 -0.23 -7.97
N GLN A 91 -4.44 -1.22 -8.83
CA GLN A 91 -4.10 -1.16 -10.25
C GLN A 91 -2.61 -0.82 -10.43
N ASP A 92 -2.29 0.30 -11.06
CA ASP A 92 -0.92 0.77 -11.24
C ASP A 92 -0.52 1.89 -10.25
N THR A 93 -1.26 2.06 -9.15
CA THR A 93 -0.99 3.11 -8.15
C THR A 93 -0.51 2.49 -6.85
N TRP A 94 0.68 2.89 -6.43
CA TRP A 94 1.27 2.56 -5.14
C TRP A 94 1.08 3.74 -4.20
N THR A 95 0.51 3.50 -3.03
CA THR A 95 0.45 4.48 -1.94
C THR A 95 1.25 3.96 -0.76
N ILE A 96 2.24 4.73 -0.33
CA ILE A 96 3.11 4.43 0.81
C ILE A 96 2.84 5.50 1.86
N ARG A 97 2.64 5.10 3.12
CA ARG A 97 2.55 5.98 4.28
C ARG A 97 3.54 5.54 5.32
N ARG A 98 4.32 6.47 5.85
CA ARG A 98 5.25 6.21 6.96
C ARG A 98 4.86 7.01 8.18
N PHE A 99 5.05 6.39 9.32
CA PHE A 99 4.63 6.91 10.61
C PHE A 99 5.80 6.83 11.57
N SER A 100 5.89 7.82 12.44
CA SER A 100 6.83 7.82 13.58
C SER A 100 6.43 6.77 14.63
N GLU A 101 7.34 6.48 15.57
CA GLU A 101 7.10 5.60 16.72
C GLU A 101 6.01 6.10 17.70
N ASN A 102 5.47 7.30 17.51
CA ASN A 102 4.32 7.81 18.27
C ASN A 102 3.00 7.80 17.46
N GLY A 103 3.03 7.26 16.24
CA GLY A 103 1.86 7.03 15.39
C GLY A 103 1.49 8.22 14.51
N ARG A 104 2.29 9.30 14.51
CA ARG A 104 2.09 10.43 13.61
C ARG A 104 2.60 10.11 12.21
N LEU A 105 1.79 10.44 11.21
CA LEU A 105 2.16 10.37 9.80
C LEU A 105 3.32 11.35 9.53
N GLU A 106 4.40 10.85 8.95
CA GLU A 106 5.59 11.62 8.61
C GLU A 106 5.65 11.93 7.11
N ASP A 107 5.36 10.92 6.28
CA ASP A 107 5.31 11.08 4.83
C ASP A 107 4.29 10.16 4.15
N GLU A 108 3.83 10.60 2.98
CA GLU A 108 2.96 9.85 2.09
C GLU A 108 3.45 10.05 0.66
N ILE A 109 3.61 8.94 -0.05
CA ILE A 109 4.01 8.91 -1.45
C ILE A 109 2.92 8.19 -2.24
N VAL A 110 2.41 8.84 -3.27
CA VAL A 110 1.50 8.24 -4.26
C VAL A 110 2.20 8.18 -5.60
N ALA A 111 2.64 6.98 -6.00
CA ALA A 111 3.34 6.73 -7.25
C ALA A 111 2.45 6.00 -8.25
N ARG A 112 2.40 6.47 -9.50
CA ARG A 112 1.70 5.80 -10.60
C ARG A 112 2.70 5.16 -11.55
N PHE A 113 2.35 3.99 -12.04
CA PHE A 113 3.16 3.21 -12.97
C PHE A 113 2.42 3.00 -14.29
N GLN A 114 3.16 2.85 -15.39
CA GLN A 114 2.65 2.40 -16.68
C GLN A 114 3.70 1.52 -17.33
N GLY A 115 3.33 0.30 -17.75
CA GLY A 115 4.27 -0.65 -18.34
C GLY A 115 5.48 -0.97 -17.42
N GLY A 116 5.25 -1.04 -16.11
CA GLY A 116 6.31 -1.29 -15.11
C GLY A 116 7.22 -0.09 -14.80
N ARG A 117 6.98 1.09 -15.38
CA ARG A 117 7.79 2.30 -15.15
C ARG A 117 7.02 3.32 -14.34
N LYS A 118 7.65 3.93 -13.34
CA LYS A 118 7.06 5.03 -12.57
C LYS A 118 6.90 6.27 -13.46
N VAL A 119 5.66 6.70 -13.71
CA VAL A 119 5.35 7.83 -14.59
C VAL A 119 5.13 9.13 -13.83
N SER A 120 4.55 9.05 -12.64
CA SER A 120 4.31 10.20 -11.78
C SER A 120 4.41 9.82 -10.31
N GLU A 121 4.72 10.81 -9.49
CA GLU A 121 4.72 10.70 -8.04
C GLU A 121 4.16 11.98 -7.43
N GLN A 122 3.46 11.85 -6.31
CA GLN A 122 3.13 12.96 -5.42
C GLN A 122 3.68 12.60 -4.05
N SER A 123 4.47 13.49 -3.45
CA SER A 123 5.01 13.31 -2.10
C SER A 123 4.43 14.38 -1.19
N ARG A 124 4.00 13.98 0.00
CA ARG A 124 3.62 14.88 1.09
C ARG A 124 4.43 14.53 2.32
N MET A 125 4.86 15.54 3.07
CA MET A 125 5.57 15.37 4.34
C MET A 125 4.90 16.24 5.40
N TRP A 126 4.94 15.81 6.64
CA TRP A 126 4.33 16.49 7.78
C TRP A 126 5.39 16.87 8.82
N HIS A 127 5.10 17.92 9.58
CA HIS A 127 5.84 18.29 10.79
C HIS A 127 5.40 17.41 11.96
N ASP A 128 6.21 17.37 13.02
CA ASP A 128 5.94 16.60 14.24
C ASP A 128 4.61 16.95 14.94
N ASN A 129 4.06 18.13 14.64
CA ASN A 129 2.77 18.59 15.14
C ASN A 129 1.58 18.18 14.25
N GLY A 130 1.82 17.40 13.19
CA GLY A 130 0.81 16.90 12.26
C GLY A 130 0.38 17.90 11.19
N LYS A 131 0.97 19.10 11.12
CA LYS A 131 0.71 20.04 10.02
C LYS A 131 1.54 19.68 8.80
N LEU A 132 1.00 19.95 7.61
CA LEU A 132 1.71 19.73 6.35
C LEU A 132 3.00 20.55 6.35
N ARG A 133 4.12 19.90 6.02
CA ARG A 133 5.43 20.52 5.89
C ARG A 133 5.75 20.83 4.44
N SER A 134 5.47 19.88 3.54
CA SER A 134 5.72 20.07 2.12
C SER A 134 4.87 19.15 1.26
N GLU A 135 4.61 19.59 0.03
CA GLU A 135 4.04 18.77 -1.02
C GLU A 135 4.74 19.05 -2.35
N ALA A 136 4.99 17.99 -3.12
CA ALA A 136 5.69 18.09 -4.40
C ALA A 136 5.19 17.04 -5.39
N GLY A 137 5.08 17.44 -6.65
CA GLY A 137 4.81 16.56 -7.77
C GLY A 137 6.06 16.21 -8.57
N PHE A 138 6.10 14.99 -9.09
CA PHE A 138 7.15 14.53 -9.99
C PHE A 138 6.55 13.84 -11.22
N GLN A 139 7.18 14.05 -12.37
CA GLN A 139 6.89 13.33 -13.61
C GLN A 139 8.20 12.80 -14.19
N ALA A 140 8.23 11.52 -14.56
CA ALA A 140 9.43 10.84 -15.04
C ALA A 140 10.68 11.05 -14.13
N GLY A 141 10.45 11.08 -12.81
CA GLY A 141 11.50 11.25 -11.79
C GLY A 141 12.01 12.68 -11.59
N LYS A 142 11.42 13.68 -12.24
CA LYS A 142 11.80 15.10 -12.09
C LYS A 142 10.66 15.90 -11.48
N LEU A 143 10.98 16.91 -10.66
CA LEU A 143 9.98 17.85 -10.14
C LEU A 143 9.14 18.42 -11.29
N HIS A 144 7.83 18.32 -11.16
CA HIS A 144 6.87 18.73 -12.16
C HIS A 144 5.55 19.11 -11.48
N GLY A 145 5.04 20.30 -11.79
CA GLY A 145 3.89 20.89 -11.13
C GLY A 145 4.28 21.68 -9.86
N PRO A 146 3.34 21.83 -8.91
CA PRO A 146 3.57 22.66 -7.73
C PRO A 146 4.53 21.99 -6.74
N LEU A 147 5.35 22.84 -6.12
CA LEU A 147 6.13 22.58 -4.91
C LEU A 147 5.69 23.61 -3.87
N ARG A 148 5.20 23.14 -2.73
CA ARG A 148 4.85 24.01 -1.60
C ARG A 148 5.55 23.55 -0.34
N GLU A 149 6.03 24.50 0.46
CA GLU A 149 6.60 24.26 1.78
C GLU A 149 5.97 25.21 2.79
N TYR A 150 5.74 24.69 3.99
CA TYR A 150 5.07 25.38 5.08
C TYR A 150 5.93 25.29 6.34
N ASP A 151 5.89 26.34 7.17
CA ASP A 151 6.50 26.32 8.49
C ASP A 151 5.69 25.44 9.48
N PRO A 152 6.20 25.18 10.70
CA PRO A 152 5.45 24.43 11.71
C PRO A 152 4.14 25.09 12.17
N ASN A 153 3.89 26.36 11.87
CA ASN A 153 2.62 27.01 12.15
C ASN A 153 1.59 26.78 11.03
N GLY A 154 2.00 26.25 9.88
CA GLY A 154 1.19 26.06 8.68
C GLY A 154 1.21 27.27 7.75
N VAL A 155 2.13 28.22 7.96
CA VAL A 155 2.33 29.37 7.09
C VAL A 155 3.12 28.94 5.86
N LEU A 156 2.60 29.24 4.68
CA LEU A 156 3.27 28.98 3.41
C LEU A 156 4.56 29.82 3.32
N VAL A 157 5.71 29.15 3.24
CA VAL A 157 7.03 29.80 3.14
C VAL A 157 7.66 29.65 1.76
N ARG A 158 7.15 28.71 0.94
CA ARG A 158 7.59 28.50 -0.43
C ARG A 158 6.44 28.04 -1.30
N ASP A 159 6.25 28.68 -2.44
CA ASP A 159 5.31 28.25 -3.48
C ASP A 159 5.95 28.44 -4.85
N GLU A 160 6.26 27.34 -5.50
CA GLU A 160 6.96 27.29 -6.76
C GLU A 160 6.29 26.30 -7.71
N VAL A 161 6.45 26.53 -9.01
CA VAL A 161 6.01 25.60 -10.06
C VAL A 161 7.23 25.18 -10.85
N TYR A 162 7.35 23.87 -11.08
CA TYR A 162 8.43 23.25 -11.84
C TYR A 162 7.92 22.56 -13.09
N GLU A 163 8.72 22.55 -14.15
CA GLU A 163 8.51 21.70 -15.32
C GLU A 163 9.81 20.96 -15.63
N GLN A 164 9.76 19.62 -15.58
CA GLN A 164 10.90 18.76 -15.92
C GLN A 164 12.16 19.10 -15.11
N GLY A 165 11.98 19.40 -13.82
CA GLY A 165 13.04 19.75 -12.88
C GLY A 165 13.49 21.21 -12.94
N LYS A 166 12.90 22.03 -13.83
CA LYS A 166 13.24 23.45 -13.96
C LYS A 166 12.17 24.31 -13.30
N LEU A 167 12.58 25.25 -12.47
CA LEU A 167 11.69 26.25 -11.91
C LEU A 167 11.11 27.13 -13.03
N VAL A 168 9.78 27.16 -13.16
CA VAL A 168 9.07 28.00 -14.14
C VAL A 168 8.40 29.21 -13.51
N LYS A 169 7.97 29.10 -12.24
CA LYS A 169 7.29 30.20 -11.54
C LYS A 169 7.56 30.17 -10.04
N LYS A 170 7.74 31.35 -9.44
CA LYS A 170 7.64 31.56 -7.99
C LYS A 170 6.36 32.34 -7.72
N ASN A 171 5.45 31.76 -6.93
CA ASN A 171 4.26 32.46 -6.46
C ASN A 171 4.67 33.26 -5.21
N LYS A 172 4.34 34.54 -5.19
CA LYS A 172 4.58 35.45 -4.05
C LYS A 172 3.28 35.67 -3.31
#